data_AF-A0A432QCF9-F1
#
_entry.id   AF-A0A432QCF9-F1
#
_cell.length_a   1.000
_cell.length_b   1.000
_cell.length_c   1.000
_cell.angle_alpha   90.00
_cell.angle_beta   90.00
_cell.angle_gamma   90.00
#
_symmetry.space_group_name_H-M   'P 1'
#
loop_
_entity.id
_entity.type
_entity.pdbx_description
1 polymer ?
#
loop_
_entity_poly.entity_id
_entity_poly.type
_entity_poly.pdbx_seq_one_letter_code
_entity_poly.pdbx_strand_id
1 'polypeptide(L)'
;MKTLPLVTIIEVQATAPSLHDNTADLDRLKNGVRALLSRPLSERNLCIPYKCMGRVAAAFRAGGFRGYAVLSILPWQLDIIDFLPEKTDYLPALALDLGTTHLEATLVDLLTGKTLAHGHTVNRQIEFGTDILSRIHFAERGGDGSGLELLQRAIVESINELAGELVSQVDIPVQEVYALAVSGNTTMVHLLLGINPYHICREPYIPLVNDPDPVLSSEIGLELHPQALAWVLPSIGSYFGGDLISGILASGLDQAEHTSMLIDVGTNAEVVLGNREWLIACAGAAGPALEGGVAKMGMRAGAGAVEHVKIDHDSWQLKVQTIDNVPAVGICGSGLIDLVAELYLARIVDLRGKFQDEFTGQPPEQRAFVREHLVDLAGEKAFIVIPLEESGTDAPVLLTQIDLDAMMR
;
A
#
# COMPACT_ATOMS: atom_id res chain seq x y z
N MET A 1 11.08 -23.65 4.82
CA MET A 1 11.88 -22.92 5.83
C MET A 1 10.91 -22.27 6.80
N LYS A 2 11.14 -22.31 8.12
CA LYS A 2 10.38 -21.41 9.01
C LYS A 2 10.77 -19.97 8.66
N THR A 3 9.79 -19.12 8.37
CA THR A 3 10.00 -17.69 8.17
C THR A 3 10.56 -17.09 9.47
N LEU A 4 11.63 -16.33 9.36
CA LEU A 4 12.19 -15.57 10.49
C LEU A 4 11.52 -14.20 10.50
N PRO A 5 11.02 -13.72 11.66
CA PRO A 5 10.48 -12.36 11.73
C PRO A 5 11.61 -11.33 11.58
N LEU A 6 11.25 -10.09 11.26
CA LEU A 6 12.21 -8.97 11.20
C LEU A 6 12.83 -8.68 12.58
N VAL A 7 12.02 -8.82 13.63
CA VAL A 7 12.41 -8.62 15.04
C VAL A 7 11.83 -9.76 15.88
N THR A 8 12.57 -10.20 16.89
CA THR A 8 12.13 -11.20 17.87
C THR A 8 12.57 -10.81 19.27
N ILE A 9 12.00 -11.45 20.30
CA ILE A 9 12.49 -11.35 21.68
C ILE A 9 13.07 -12.69 22.15
N ILE A 10 14.07 -12.63 23.03
CA ILE A 10 14.65 -13.80 23.71
C ILE A 10 14.67 -13.52 25.21
N GLU A 11 14.06 -14.40 26.01
CA GLU A 11 14.18 -14.37 27.46
C GLU A 11 15.61 -14.77 27.86
N VAL A 12 16.30 -13.90 28.58
CA VAL A 12 17.68 -14.08 29.02
C VAL A 12 17.77 -13.96 30.53
N GLN A 13 18.55 -14.85 31.14
CA GLN A 13 18.96 -14.76 32.52
C GLN A 13 20.47 -14.98 32.61
N ALA A 14 21.17 -14.08 33.29
CA ALA A 14 22.60 -14.20 33.54
C ALA A 14 22.93 -14.11 35.03
N THR A 15 24.07 -14.66 35.42
CA THR A 15 24.62 -14.52 36.77
C THR A 15 25.03 -13.07 37.03
N ALA A 16 24.67 -12.52 38.19
CA ALA A 16 25.08 -11.18 38.59
C ALA A 16 26.63 -11.07 38.67
N PRO A 17 27.21 -9.89 38.37
CA PRO A 17 28.65 -9.66 38.44
C PRO A 17 29.17 -9.87 39.86
N SER A 18 30.39 -10.38 39.98
CA SER A 18 31.04 -10.64 41.26
C SER A 18 32.56 -10.44 41.16
N LEU A 19 33.27 -10.50 42.28
CA LEU A 19 34.74 -10.47 42.27
C LEU A 19 35.36 -11.66 41.50
N HIS A 20 34.62 -12.76 41.36
CA HIS A 20 35.04 -13.95 40.62
C HIS A 20 34.56 -13.95 39.15
N ASP A 21 33.72 -13.00 38.76
CA ASP A 21 33.21 -12.82 37.40
C ASP A 21 33.00 -11.33 37.12
N ASN A 22 34.04 -10.70 36.58
CA ASN A 22 34.09 -9.29 36.22
C ASN A 22 33.70 -9.04 34.74
N THR A 23 33.00 -9.99 34.10
CA THR A 23 32.51 -9.82 32.73
C THR A 23 31.54 -8.63 32.65
N ALA A 24 31.74 -7.75 31.67
CA ALA A 24 30.93 -6.54 31.49
C ALA A 24 29.46 -6.87 31.19
N ASP A 25 28.54 -5.96 31.55
CA ASP A 25 27.09 -6.19 31.46
C ASP A 25 26.63 -6.56 30.04
N LEU A 26 27.12 -5.85 29.03
CA LEU A 26 26.75 -6.12 27.64
C LEU A 26 27.38 -7.40 27.09
N ASP A 27 28.60 -7.75 27.50
CA ASP A 27 29.22 -9.03 27.12
C ASP A 27 28.48 -10.20 27.76
N ARG A 28 28.06 -10.03 29.01
CA ARG A 28 27.22 -10.98 29.75
C ARG A 28 25.88 -11.17 29.06
N LEU A 29 25.22 -10.08 28.63
CA LEU A 29 23.98 -10.14 27.86
C LEU A 29 24.18 -10.87 26.53
N LYS A 30 25.21 -10.50 25.75
CA LYS A 30 25.54 -11.17 24.48
C LYS A 30 25.79 -12.66 24.66
N ASN A 31 26.54 -13.05 25.69
CA ASN A 31 26.79 -14.46 26.00
C ASN A 31 25.49 -15.20 26.34
N GLY A 32 24.62 -14.59 27.16
CA GLY A 32 23.31 -15.15 27.50
C GLY A 32 22.40 -15.34 26.29
N VAL A 33 22.29 -14.33 25.43
CA VAL A 33 21.54 -14.42 24.16
C VAL A 33 22.13 -15.50 23.27
N ARG A 34 23.46 -15.52 23.09
CA ARG A 34 24.13 -16.44 22.17
C ARG A 34 23.99 -17.91 22.57
N ALA A 35 23.91 -18.19 23.88
CA ALA A 35 23.66 -19.54 24.39
C ALA A 35 22.24 -20.06 24.05
N LEU A 36 21.29 -19.17 23.74
CA LEU A 36 19.89 -19.51 23.46
C LEU A 36 19.57 -19.53 21.96
N LEU A 37 20.44 -18.99 21.11
CA LEU A 37 20.26 -18.98 19.67
C LEU A 37 20.49 -20.37 19.05
N SER A 38 19.62 -20.76 18.12
CA SER A 38 19.78 -21.95 17.29
C SER A 38 20.35 -21.60 15.91
N ARG A 39 20.93 -22.58 15.21
CA ARG A 39 21.36 -22.41 13.81
C ARG A 39 20.15 -22.09 12.90
N PRO A 40 20.30 -21.20 11.89
CA PRO A 40 21.53 -20.51 11.50
C PRO A 40 21.82 -19.21 12.28
N LEU A 41 20.90 -18.73 13.12
CA LEU A 41 21.04 -17.45 13.82
C LEU A 41 22.26 -17.40 14.76
N SER A 42 22.59 -18.52 15.40
CA SER A 42 23.75 -18.63 16.30
C SER A 42 25.11 -18.38 15.62
N GLU A 43 25.17 -18.51 14.29
CA GLU A 43 26.39 -18.31 13.51
C GLU A 43 26.57 -16.85 13.07
N ARG A 44 25.52 -16.03 13.14
CA ARG A 44 25.59 -14.61 12.80
C ARG A 44 26.36 -13.82 13.86
N ASN A 45 26.89 -12.67 13.45
CA ASN A 45 27.48 -11.72 14.39
C ASN A 45 26.38 -11.16 15.30
N LEU A 46 26.65 -11.04 16.60
CA LEU A 46 25.73 -10.48 17.58
C LEU A 46 26.27 -9.14 18.09
N CYS A 47 25.59 -8.08 17.68
CA CYS A 47 25.98 -6.70 17.88
C CYS A 47 24.97 -5.98 18.79
N ILE A 48 25.40 -4.84 19.34
CA ILE A 48 24.52 -3.92 20.07
C ILE A 48 24.85 -2.55 19.48
N PRO A 49 23.93 -1.93 18.73
CA PRO A 49 24.20 -0.65 18.10
C PRO A 49 24.60 0.43 19.10
N TYR A 50 25.62 1.21 18.75
CA TYR A 50 26.19 2.24 19.64
C TYR A 50 25.13 3.16 20.26
N LYS A 51 24.16 3.62 19.47
CA LYS A 51 23.08 4.53 19.91
C LYS A 51 22.22 3.97 21.06
N CYS A 52 22.12 2.64 21.21
CA CYS A 52 21.29 2.01 22.25
C CYS A 52 22.08 1.33 23.38
N MET A 53 23.41 1.20 23.25
CA MET A 53 24.26 0.45 24.20
C MET A 53 24.04 0.86 25.66
N GLY A 54 24.01 2.16 25.95
CA GLY A 54 23.85 2.68 27.32
C GLY A 54 22.49 2.33 27.92
N ARG A 55 21.41 2.52 27.13
CA ARG A 55 20.03 2.20 27.54
C ARG A 55 19.86 0.71 27.80
N VAL A 56 20.33 -0.13 26.87
CA VAL A 56 20.28 -1.60 26.98
C VAL A 56 21.04 -2.08 28.23
N ALA A 57 22.25 -1.58 28.47
CA ALA A 57 23.05 -1.96 29.64
C ALA A 57 22.34 -1.57 30.95
N ALA A 58 21.81 -0.35 31.02
CA ALA A 58 21.10 0.16 32.18
C ALA A 58 19.84 -0.66 32.48
N ALA A 59 19.01 -0.95 31.46
CA ALA A 59 17.80 -1.76 31.59
C ALA A 59 18.13 -3.20 32.03
N PHE A 60 19.16 -3.82 31.45
CA PHE A 60 19.59 -5.16 31.82
C PHE A 60 20.03 -5.25 33.28
N ARG A 61 20.80 -4.26 33.75
CA ARG A 61 21.23 -4.18 35.15
C ARG A 61 20.05 -3.89 36.08
N ALA A 62 19.15 -2.98 35.72
CA ALA A 62 17.97 -2.66 36.51
C ALA A 62 17.02 -3.86 36.68
N GLY A 63 16.90 -4.70 35.66
CA GLY A 63 16.17 -5.98 35.71
C GLY A 63 16.88 -7.09 36.48
N GLY A 64 17.99 -6.80 37.17
CA GLY A 64 18.74 -7.81 37.93
C GLY A 64 19.39 -8.87 37.05
N PHE A 65 19.80 -8.51 35.83
CA PHE A 65 20.37 -9.39 34.83
C PHE A 65 19.42 -10.50 34.35
N ARG A 66 18.11 -10.22 34.40
CA ARG A 66 17.02 -11.07 33.87
C ARG A 66 16.02 -10.20 33.09
N GLY A 67 15.47 -10.74 32.01
CA GLY A 67 14.46 -10.05 31.19
C GLY A 67 14.47 -10.55 29.75
N TYR A 68 14.13 -9.68 28.80
CA TYR A 68 13.96 -10.02 27.39
C TYR A 68 14.83 -9.12 26.52
N ALA A 69 15.74 -9.72 25.76
CA ALA A 69 16.51 -9.04 24.74
C ALA A 69 15.69 -8.92 23.45
N VAL A 70 15.51 -7.71 22.93
CA VAL A 70 14.85 -7.47 21.64
C VAL A 70 15.91 -7.50 20.53
N LEU A 71 15.74 -8.42 19.58
CA LEU A 71 16.70 -8.70 18.52
C LEU A 71 16.14 -8.30 17.15
N SER A 72 16.82 -7.40 16.47
CA SER A 72 16.66 -7.19 15.03
C SER A 72 17.44 -8.24 14.25
N ILE A 73 16.81 -8.87 13.25
CA ILE A 73 17.38 -9.95 12.46
C ILE A 73 17.73 -9.42 11.06
N LEU A 74 19.00 -9.12 10.84
CA LEU A 74 19.54 -8.75 9.52
C LEU A 74 20.09 -10.00 8.80
N PRO A 75 20.28 -9.96 7.46
CA PRO A 75 20.74 -11.14 6.72
C PRO A 75 22.12 -11.63 7.20
N TRP A 76 23.00 -10.70 7.58
CA TRP A 76 24.41 -10.94 7.96
C TRP A 76 24.67 -10.91 9.48
N GLN A 77 23.80 -10.27 10.26
CA GLN A 77 24.02 -10.04 11.70
C GLN A 77 22.71 -10.01 12.51
N LEU A 78 22.86 -10.01 13.82
CA LEU A 78 21.81 -9.80 14.81
C LEU A 78 22.17 -8.58 15.64
N ASP A 79 21.20 -7.70 15.87
CA ASP A 79 21.37 -6.54 16.72
C ASP A 79 20.46 -6.61 17.94
N ILE A 80 21.02 -6.54 19.15
CA ILE A 80 20.22 -6.28 20.36
C ILE A 80 19.89 -4.79 20.37
N ILE A 81 18.64 -4.45 20.03
CA ILE A 81 18.19 -3.08 19.86
C ILE A 81 17.51 -2.52 21.12
N ASP A 82 17.05 -3.40 22.01
CA ASP A 82 16.41 -3.05 23.27
C ASP A 82 16.51 -4.17 24.32
N PHE A 83 16.21 -3.84 25.58
CA PHE A 83 16.08 -4.80 26.67
C PHE A 83 14.90 -4.45 27.57
N LEU A 84 13.98 -5.40 27.72
CA LEU A 84 12.76 -5.26 28.51
C LEU A 84 12.91 -6.06 29.82
N PRO A 85 12.85 -5.43 31.01
CA PRO A 85 12.93 -6.15 32.29
C PRO A 85 11.79 -7.14 32.50
N GLU A 86 10.62 -6.82 31.95
CA GLU A 86 9.41 -7.63 32.01
C GLU A 86 8.97 -8.03 30.60
N LYS A 87 8.07 -9.01 30.53
CA LYS A 87 7.54 -9.46 29.25
C LYS A 87 6.60 -8.40 28.70
N THR A 88 6.77 -8.04 27.43
CA THR A 88 5.80 -7.19 26.72
C THR A 88 4.61 -8.02 26.22
N ASP A 89 3.44 -7.40 26.19
CA ASP A 89 2.23 -7.98 25.60
C ASP A 89 2.30 -7.99 24.07
N TYR A 90 2.97 -7.00 23.47
CA TYR A 90 3.08 -6.82 22.03
C TYR A 90 4.52 -6.58 21.59
N LEU A 91 4.86 -7.06 20.38
CA LEU A 91 6.08 -6.66 19.66
C LEU A 91 5.69 -6.02 18.33
N PRO A 92 5.31 -4.73 18.32
CA PRO A 92 4.71 -4.09 17.16
C PRO A 92 5.69 -3.86 16.01
N ALA A 93 5.23 -4.09 14.78
CA ALA A 93 5.86 -3.67 13.54
C ALA A 93 4.83 -3.09 12.59
N LEU A 94 5.26 -2.18 11.72
CA LEU A 94 4.40 -1.55 10.73
C LEU A 94 4.63 -2.19 9.36
N ALA A 95 3.56 -2.63 8.71
CA ALA A 95 3.57 -3.00 7.29
C ALA A 95 2.88 -1.86 6.52
N LEU A 96 3.61 -1.24 5.59
CA LEU A 96 3.20 -0.04 4.87
C LEU A 96 3.14 -0.33 3.37
N ASP A 97 1.99 -0.07 2.77
CA ASP A 97 1.85 0.10 1.33
C ASP A 97 1.93 1.59 0.97
N LEU A 98 2.94 1.92 0.19
CA LEU A 98 3.38 3.26 -0.17
C LEU A 98 2.78 3.64 -1.53
N GLY A 99 1.47 3.85 -1.54
CA GLY A 99 0.75 4.25 -2.74
C GLY A 99 1.04 5.69 -3.15
N THR A 100 0.88 5.96 -4.44
CA THR A 100 1.01 7.32 -5.00
C THR A 100 -0.05 8.25 -4.41
N THR A 101 -1.27 7.75 -4.20
CA THR A 101 -2.39 8.56 -3.71
C THR A 101 -2.62 8.40 -2.22
N HIS A 102 -2.66 7.16 -1.72
CA HIS A 102 -2.90 6.86 -0.31
C HIS A 102 -1.77 6.00 0.22
N LEU A 103 -1.54 6.11 1.51
CA LEU A 103 -0.72 5.20 2.27
C LEU A 103 -1.66 4.30 3.05
N GLU A 104 -1.47 2.99 2.95
CA GLU A 104 -2.22 1.98 3.70
C GLU A 104 -1.24 1.30 4.66
N ALA A 105 -1.59 1.19 5.93
CA ALA A 105 -0.71 0.56 6.90
C ALA A 105 -1.43 -0.37 7.86
N THR A 106 -0.72 -1.43 8.25
CA THR A 106 -1.16 -2.39 9.25
C THR A 106 -0.13 -2.46 10.36
N LEU A 107 -0.57 -2.22 11.59
CA LEU A 107 0.22 -2.47 12.79
C LEU A 107 0.06 -3.95 13.16
N VAL A 108 1.15 -4.70 13.17
CA VAL A 108 1.17 -6.15 13.39
C VAL A 108 1.95 -6.47 14.65
N ASP A 109 1.42 -7.36 15.49
CA ASP A 109 2.17 -7.96 16.60
C ASP A 109 3.04 -9.11 16.09
N LEU A 110 4.37 -8.95 16.14
CA LEU A 110 5.33 -9.98 15.73
C LEU A 110 5.38 -11.18 16.67
N LEU A 111 4.84 -11.10 17.90
CA LEU A 111 4.77 -12.26 18.80
C LEU A 111 3.71 -13.27 18.35
N THR A 112 2.57 -12.78 17.88
CA THR A 112 1.42 -13.62 17.53
C THR A 112 1.09 -13.65 16.04
N GLY A 113 1.61 -12.71 15.26
CA GLY A 113 1.28 -12.48 13.85
C GLY A 113 -0.09 -11.83 13.61
N LYS A 114 -0.75 -11.34 14.67
CA LYS A 114 -2.07 -10.72 14.57
C LYS A 114 -1.98 -9.24 14.21
N THR A 115 -2.96 -8.77 13.45
CA THR A 115 -3.21 -7.35 13.26
C THR A 115 -3.70 -6.71 14.55
N LEU A 116 -3.02 -5.63 14.96
CA LEU A 116 -3.38 -4.79 16.10
C LEU A 116 -4.28 -3.62 15.66
N ALA A 117 -3.92 -2.97 14.57
CA ALA A 117 -4.68 -1.86 13.98
C ALA A 117 -4.41 -1.80 12.46
N HIS A 118 -5.33 -1.16 11.73
CA HIS A 118 -5.21 -0.89 10.31
C HIS A 118 -5.83 0.46 10.00
N GLY A 119 -5.30 1.14 8.99
CA GLY A 119 -5.77 2.46 8.59
C GLY A 119 -5.00 2.99 7.39
N HIS A 120 -5.45 4.14 6.91
CA HIS A 120 -4.89 4.80 5.75
C HIS A 120 -4.85 6.30 5.94
N THR A 121 -4.00 6.96 5.15
CA THR A 121 -4.00 8.41 5.00
C THR A 121 -3.72 8.82 3.56
N VAL A 122 -4.06 10.05 3.22
CA VAL A 122 -3.71 10.63 1.91
C VAL A 122 -2.21 10.88 1.87
N ASN A 123 -1.56 10.49 0.78
CA ASN A 123 -0.18 10.83 0.53
C ASN A 123 -0.06 12.34 0.25
N ARG A 124 0.47 13.11 1.21
CA ARG A 124 0.61 14.57 1.14
C ARG A 124 1.43 15.07 -0.06
N GLN A 125 2.19 14.19 -0.72
CA GLN A 125 2.87 14.52 -1.98
C GLN A 125 1.90 14.94 -3.10
N ILE A 126 0.60 14.68 -2.96
CA ILE A 126 -0.43 15.16 -3.88
C ILE A 126 -0.41 16.68 -4.08
N GLU A 127 0.06 17.44 -3.07
CA GLU A 127 0.23 18.90 -3.16
C GLU A 127 1.26 19.33 -4.21
N PHE A 128 2.22 18.46 -4.53
CA PHE A 128 3.34 18.74 -5.44
C PHE A 128 3.21 18.04 -6.80
N GLY A 129 2.31 17.07 -6.92
CA GLY A 129 2.04 16.34 -8.15
C GLY A 129 0.96 15.27 -7.97
N THR A 130 0.01 15.24 -8.91
CA THR A 130 -1.11 14.29 -8.91
C THR A 130 -0.71 12.89 -9.36
N ASP A 131 0.44 12.74 -10.01
CA ASP A 131 0.96 11.47 -10.53
C ASP A 131 2.47 11.34 -10.32
N ILE A 132 3.02 10.18 -10.66
CA ILE A 132 4.44 9.86 -10.49
C ILE A 132 5.34 10.79 -11.32
N LEU A 133 4.99 11.09 -12.58
CA LEU A 133 5.84 11.88 -13.48
C LEU A 133 5.94 13.34 -13.03
N SER A 134 4.81 13.94 -12.66
CA SER A 134 4.75 15.30 -12.11
C SER A 134 5.59 15.43 -10.85
N ARG A 135 5.56 14.43 -9.95
CA ARG A 135 6.42 14.39 -8.76
C ARG A 135 7.91 14.25 -9.11
N ILE A 136 8.27 13.41 -10.08
CA ILE A 136 9.66 13.30 -10.55
C ILE A 136 10.17 14.65 -11.07
N HIS A 137 9.35 15.34 -11.86
CA HIS A 137 9.72 16.65 -12.41
C HIS A 137 9.78 17.73 -11.33
N PHE A 138 8.90 17.66 -10.33
CA PHE A 138 8.96 18.54 -9.17
C PHE A 138 10.23 18.32 -8.34
N ALA A 139 10.64 17.07 -8.12
CA ALA A 139 11.87 16.73 -7.39
C ALA A 139 13.12 17.35 -8.02
N GLU A 140 13.18 17.39 -9.36
CA GLU A 140 14.29 17.97 -10.13
C GLU A 140 14.19 19.50 -10.29
N ARG A 141 13.06 20.10 -9.95
CA ARG A 141 12.81 21.53 -10.19
C ARG A 141 13.87 22.37 -9.48
N GLY A 142 14.57 23.21 -10.25
CA GLY A 142 15.61 24.10 -9.74
C GLY A 142 17.01 23.47 -9.65
N GLY A 143 17.13 22.14 -9.76
CA GLY A 143 18.41 21.41 -9.78
C GLY A 143 19.21 21.50 -8.47
N ASP A 144 18.62 22.02 -7.39
CA ASP A 144 19.25 22.23 -6.08
C ASP A 144 18.83 21.20 -5.03
N GLY A 145 17.94 20.27 -5.37
CA GLY A 145 17.41 19.23 -4.48
C GLY A 145 16.27 19.67 -3.56
N SER A 146 15.89 20.96 -3.58
CA SER A 146 14.83 21.48 -2.70
C SER A 146 13.47 20.81 -2.94
N GLY A 147 13.13 20.51 -4.20
CA GLY A 147 11.90 19.80 -4.55
C GLY A 147 11.86 18.37 -4.00
N LEU A 148 13.00 17.66 -4.04
CA LEU A 148 13.14 16.32 -3.49
C LEU A 148 12.97 16.32 -1.97
N GLU A 149 13.59 17.27 -1.26
CA GLU A 149 13.45 17.42 0.19
C GLU A 149 12.00 17.67 0.61
N LEU A 150 11.27 18.51 -0.14
CA LEU A 150 9.84 18.76 0.11
C LEU A 150 8.99 17.51 -0.06
N LEU A 151 9.20 16.75 -1.15
CA LEU A 151 8.49 15.50 -1.40
C LEU A 151 8.82 14.42 -0.36
N GLN A 152 10.08 14.31 0.05
CA GLN A 152 10.53 13.36 1.06
C GLN A 152 9.92 13.71 2.43
N ARG A 153 9.95 14.99 2.80
CA ARG A 153 9.32 15.44 4.05
C ARG A 153 7.82 15.16 4.06
N ALA A 154 7.11 15.44 2.96
CA ALA A 154 5.67 15.23 2.88
C ALA A 154 5.28 13.75 3.08
N ILE A 155 6.03 12.81 2.48
CA ILE A 155 5.74 11.38 2.64
C ILE A 155 6.11 10.87 4.04
N VAL A 156 7.21 11.36 4.62
CA VAL A 156 7.61 11.04 6.00
C VAL A 156 6.57 11.53 7.01
N GLU A 157 6.10 12.77 6.85
CA GLU A 157 5.04 13.32 7.71
C GLU A 157 3.75 12.50 7.60
N SER A 158 3.38 12.06 6.40
CA SER A 158 2.22 11.19 6.18
C SER A 158 2.37 9.84 6.89
N ILE A 159 3.56 9.23 6.83
CA ILE A 159 3.85 7.95 7.52
C ILE A 159 3.85 8.13 9.05
N ASN A 160 4.45 9.20 9.56
CA ASN A 160 4.50 9.47 11.00
C ASN A 160 3.09 9.73 11.57
N GLU A 161 2.26 10.50 10.86
CA GLU A 161 0.86 10.70 11.22
C GLU A 161 0.10 9.37 11.28
N LEU A 162 0.16 8.58 10.21
CA LEU A 162 -0.50 7.28 10.14
C LEU A 162 -0.01 6.32 11.23
N ALA A 163 1.30 6.25 11.47
CA ALA A 163 1.86 5.43 12.54
C ALA A 163 1.35 5.88 13.92
N GLY A 164 1.31 7.19 14.18
CA GLY A 164 0.79 7.77 15.42
C GLY A 164 -0.69 7.44 15.66
N GLU A 165 -1.51 7.55 14.62
CA GLU A 165 -2.93 7.17 14.67
C GLU A 165 -3.11 5.69 15.00
N LEU A 166 -2.38 4.80 14.31
CA LEU A 166 -2.51 3.35 14.51
C LEU A 166 -2.11 2.91 15.92
N VAL A 167 -1.00 3.43 16.45
CA VAL A 167 -0.57 3.05 17.80
C VAL A 167 -1.49 3.62 18.88
N SER A 168 -2.14 4.76 18.63
CA SER A 168 -3.12 5.35 19.55
C SER A 168 -4.38 4.50 19.72
N GLN A 169 -4.74 3.70 18.71
CA GLN A 169 -5.90 2.79 18.79
C GLN A 169 -5.68 1.61 19.76
N VAL A 170 -4.43 1.34 20.11
CA VAL A 170 -4.03 0.21 20.95
C VAL A 170 -3.20 0.63 22.18
N ASP A 171 -3.16 1.94 22.48
CA ASP A 171 -2.44 2.53 23.62
C ASP A 171 -0.94 2.17 23.68
N ILE A 172 -0.28 2.08 22.52
CA ILE A 172 1.16 1.79 22.41
C ILE A 172 1.94 3.07 22.06
N PRO A 173 3.12 3.33 22.65
CA PRO A 173 3.99 4.42 22.20
C PRO A 173 4.55 4.16 20.80
N VAL A 174 4.59 5.15 19.92
CA VAL A 174 5.16 5.00 18.57
C VAL A 174 6.63 4.56 18.59
N GLN A 175 7.37 4.93 19.65
CA GLN A 175 8.75 4.50 19.86
C GLN A 175 8.89 3.02 20.20
N GLU A 176 7.79 2.26 20.37
CA GLU A 176 7.78 0.80 20.55
C GLU A 176 7.43 0.05 19.25
N VAL A 177 7.33 0.74 18.12
CA VAL A 177 7.26 0.10 16.80
C VAL A 177 8.68 -0.26 16.35
N TYR A 178 9.03 -1.54 16.40
CA TYR A 178 10.41 -2.03 16.29
C TYR A 178 10.89 -2.29 14.85
N ALA A 179 9.99 -2.36 13.88
CA ALA A 179 10.34 -2.54 12.48
C ALA A 179 9.27 -1.93 11.55
N LEU A 180 9.70 -1.62 10.34
CA LEU A 180 8.85 -1.18 9.24
C LEU A 180 9.14 -2.05 8.02
N ALA A 181 8.12 -2.59 7.38
CA ALA A 181 8.19 -3.14 6.03
C ALA A 181 7.47 -2.19 5.06
N VAL A 182 8.11 -1.82 3.96
CA VAL A 182 7.58 -0.87 2.95
C VAL A 182 7.44 -1.59 1.61
N SER A 183 6.23 -1.57 1.09
CA SER A 183 5.86 -1.99 -0.26
C SER A 183 5.47 -0.75 -1.05
N GLY A 184 5.80 -0.66 -2.34
CA GLY A 184 5.43 0.50 -3.16
C GLY A 184 6.21 0.56 -4.47
N ASN A 185 5.71 1.36 -5.41
CA ASN A 185 6.37 1.53 -6.70
C ASN A 185 7.75 2.18 -6.55
N THR A 186 8.61 1.94 -7.53
CA THR A 186 10.01 2.35 -7.53
C THR A 186 10.20 3.85 -7.26
N THR A 187 9.33 4.70 -7.82
CA THR A 187 9.43 6.16 -7.59
C THR A 187 9.09 6.54 -6.16
N MET A 188 8.01 5.99 -5.60
CA MET A 188 7.62 6.29 -4.22
C MET A 188 8.70 5.91 -3.22
N VAL A 189 9.34 4.74 -3.43
CA VAL A 189 10.50 4.31 -2.64
C VAL A 189 11.66 5.30 -2.74
N HIS A 190 12.00 5.76 -3.94
CA HIS A 190 13.08 6.74 -4.12
C HIS A 190 12.77 8.05 -3.38
N LEU A 191 11.53 8.54 -3.47
CA LEU A 191 11.11 9.75 -2.77
C LEU A 191 11.15 9.58 -1.24
N LEU A 192 10.70 8.45 -0.71
CA LEU A 192 10.79 8.14 0.73
C LEU A 192 12.24 8.17 1.24
N LEU A 193 13.14 7.57 0.47
CA LEU A 193 14.56 7.48 0.82
C LEU A 193 15.34 8.79 0.54
N GLY A 194 14.68 9.83 0.01
CA GLY A 194 15.35 11.09 -0.36
C GLY A 194 16.34 10.91 -1.52
N ILE A 195 16.09 9.94 -2.39
CA ILE A 195 16.90 9.62 -3.56
C ILE A 195 16.25 10.25 -4.79
N ASN A 196 17.03 10.96 -5.61
CA ASN A 196 16.51 11.61 -6.80
C ASN A 196 15.99 10.57 -7.84
N PRO A 197 14.69 10.58 -8.18
CA PRO A 197 14.09 9.63 -9.12
C PRO A 197 14.22 10.05 -10.60
N TYR A 198 14.90 11.14 -10.93
CA TYR A 198 14.87 11.76 -12.27
C TYR A 198 15.17 10.80 -13.44
N HIS A 199 16.06 9.84 -13.25
CA HIS A 199 16.43 8.87 -14.30
C HIS A 199 15.41 7.73 -14.51
N ILE A 200 14.43 7.57 -13.61
CA ILE A 200 13.37 6.55 -13.72
C ILE A 200 12.54 6.76 -14.99
N CYS A 201 12.16 8.02 -15.27
CA CYS A 201 11.31 8.38 -16.41
C CYS A 201 12.10 8.78 -17.67
N ARG A 202 13.43 8.67 -17.66
CA ARG A 202 14.31 9.10 -18.77
C ARG A 202 14.97 7.88 -19.38
N GLU A 203 14.88 7.75 -20.70
CA GLU A 203 15.58 6.70 -21.43
C GLU A 203 17.07 6.63 -21.01
N PRO A 204 17.59 5.45 -20.61
CA PRO A 204 17.02 4.11 -20.78
C PRO A 204 16.22 3.56 -19.56
N TYR A 205 15.58 4.42 -18.78
CA TYR A 205 14.67 4.12 -17.66
C TYR A 205 15.34 3.34 -16.53
N ILE A 206 16.36 3.95 -15.93
CA ILE A 206 17.22 3.28 -14.95
C ILE A 206 16.98 3.88 -13.56
N PRO A 207 16.39 3.12 -12.61
CA PRO A 207 16.33 3.54 -11.22
C PRO A 207 17.73 3.59 -10.60
N LEU A 208 17.92 4.40 -9.56
CA LEU A 208 19.21 4.50 -8.89
C LEU A 208 19.51 3.23 -8.09
N VAL A 209 18.49 2.66 -7.46
CA VAL A 209 18.58 1.41 -6.69
C VAL A 209 17.30 0.60 -6.87
N ASN A 210 17.46 -0.72 -6.98
CA ASN A 210 16.36 -1.67 -7.06
C ASN A 210 16.14 -2.38 -5.73
N ASP A 211 17.21 -2.83 -5.08
CA ASP A 211 17.18 -3.58 -3.83
C ASP A 211 17.99 -2.81 -2.78
N PRO A 212 17.41 -1.77 -2.14
CA PRO A 212 18.12 -1.01 -1.11
C PRO A 212 18.28 -1.86 0.15
N ASP A 213 19.47 -1.81 0.76
CA ASP A 213 19.71 -2.41 2.07
C ASP A 213 18.78 -1.80 3.14
N PRO A 214 18.46 -2.53 4.23
CA PRO A 214 17.66 -1.99 5.32
C PRO A 214 18.28 -0.72 5.92
N VAL A 215 17.49 0.33 6.04
CA VAL A 215 17.92 1.63 6.59
C VAL A 215 17.34 1.85 7.98
N LEU A 216 18.03 2.60 8.84
CA LEU A 216 17.42 3.02 10.11
C LEU A 216 16.28 3.99 9.81
N SER A 217 15.09 3.72 10.34
CA SER A 217 13.91 4.57 10.13
C SER A 217 14.17 6.02 10.57
N SER A 218 14.96 6.20 11.64
CA SER A 218 15.38 7.52 12.13
C SER A 218 16.26 8.32 11.16
N GLU A 219 16.98 7.65 10.25
CA GLU A 219 17.86 8.32 9.26
C GLU A 219 17.06 8.93 8.10
N ILE A 220 15.86 8.41 7.86
CA ILE A 220 14.90 8.95 6.89
C ILE A 220 13.80 9.81 7.54
N GLY A 221 13.93 10.13 8.83
CA GLY A 221 13.04 11.05 9.54
C GLY A 221 11.77 10.42 10.15
N LEU A 222 11.68 9.09 10.21
CA LEU A 222 10.55 8.41 10.84
C LEU A 222 10.71 8.33 12.37
N GLU A 223 9.60 8.47 13.08
CA GLU A 223 9.53 8.60 14.55
C GLU A 223 9.25 7.28 15.29
N LEU A 224 9.46 6.14 14.61
CA LEU A 224 9.35 4.79 15.19
C LEU A 224 10.43 4.54 16.26
N HIS A 225 10.61 3.29 16.71
CA HIS A 225 11.70 2.95 17.62
C HIS A 225 13.06 3.45 17.05
N PRO A 226 13.95 4.08 17.83
CA PRO A 226 15.18 4.71 17.31
C PRO A 226 16.18 3.77 16.63
N GLN A 227 15.98 2.45 16.77
CA GLN A 227 16.76 1.39 16.12
C GLN A 227 15.89 0.50 15.21
N ALA A 228 14.66 0.94 14.89
CA ALA A 228 13.84 0.26 13.91
C ALA A 228 14.48 0.38 12.53
N LEU A 229 14.47 -0.74 11.81
CA LEU A 229 14.87 -0.77 10.41
C LEU A 229 13.64 -0.70 9.53
N ALA A 230 13.74 0.12 8.48
CA ALA A 230 12.82 0.11 7.34
C ALA A 230 13.35 -0.88 6.30
N TRP A 231 12.56 -1.92 6.06
CA TRP A 231 12.78 -2.96 5.07
C TRP A 231 11.93 -2.64 3.85
N VAL A 232 12.58 -2.22 2.78
CA VAL A 232 11.88 -1.89 1.54
C VAL A 232 11.87 -3.12 0.65
N LEU A 233 10.71 -3.49 0.11
CA LEU A 233 10.63 -4.55 -0.88
C LEU A 233 11.36 -4.13 -2.16
N PRO A 234 12.12 -5.05 -2.78
CA PRO A 234 12.91 -4.71 -3.95
C PRO A 234 12.03 -4.36 -5.14
N SER A 235 12.57 -3.50 -6.00
CA SER A 235 12.06 -3.21 -7.33
C SER A 235 12.88 -3.99 -8.38
N ILE A 236 12.32 -4.21 -9.57
CA ILE A 236 13.05 -4.81 -10.71
C ILE A 236 13.45 -3.74 -11.72
N GLY A 237 12.67 -2.66 -11.85
CA GLY A 237 12.96 -1.55 -12.75
C GLY A 237 12.09 -0.33 -12.46
N SER A 238 12.10 0.65 -13.37
CA SER A 238 11.40 1.94 -13.17
C SER A 238 9.91 1.83 -12.85
N TYR A 239 9.23 0.85 -13.46
CA TYR A 239 7.77 0.67 -13.35
C TYR A 239 7.40 -0.74 -12.87
N PHE A 240 8.35 -1.42 -12.20
CA PHE A 240 8.10 -2.67 -11.50
C PHE A 240 8.71 -2.51 -10.11
N GLY A 241 7.87 -2.09 -9.17
CA GLY A 241 8.26 -1.83 -7.80
C GLY A 241 8.04 -2.99 -6.84
N GLY A 242 8.22 -2.69 -5.55
CA GLY A 242 8.01 -3.64 -4.47
C GLY A 242 6.55 -3.96 -4.20
N ASP A 243 5.63 -3.10 -4.62
CA ASP A 243 4.17 -3.32 -4.66
C ASP A 243 3.81 -4.57 -5.46
N LEU A 244 4.30 -4.68 -6.69
CA LEU A 244 4.06 -5.87 -7.51
C LEU A 244 4.70 -7.12 -6.90
N ILE A 245 5.92 -7.01 -6.36
CA ILE A 245 6.57 -8.14 -5.68
C ILE A 245 5.75 -8.58 -4.47
N SER A 246 5.23 -7.64 -3.69
CA SER A 246 4.32 -7.92 -2.57
C SER A 246 3.09 -8.68 -3.05
N GLY A 247 2.46 -8.24 -4.15
CA GLY A 247 1.32 -8.90 -4.76
C GLY A 247 1.62 -10.32 -5.25
N ILE A 248 2.79 -10.54 -5.86
CA ILE A 248 3.26 -11.87 -6.29
C ILE A 248 3.36 -12.80 -5.08
N LEU A 249 4.01 -12.35 -4.01
CA LEU A 249 4.19 -13.15 -2.79
C LEU A 249 2.87 -13.40 -2.06
N ALA A 250 2.00 -12.39 -1.95
CA ALA A 250 0.72 -12.48 -1.26
C ALA A 250 -0.27 -13.40 -1.99
N SER A 251 -0.26 -13.38 -3.32
CA SER A 251 -1.09 -14.27 -4.15
C SER A 251 -0.53 -15.69 -4.26
N GLY A 252 0.75 -15.90 -3.91
CA GLY A 252 1.46 -17.17 -4.11
C GLY A 252 1.70 -17.49 -5.58
N LEU A 253 1.73 -16.48 -6.46
CA LEU A 253 1.95 -16.65 -7.89
C LEU A 253 3.32 -17.28 -8.18
N ASP A 254 4.33 -16.97 -7.36
CA ASP A 254 5.66 -17.57 -7.40
C ASP A 254 5.69 -19.06 -6.97
N GLN A 255 4.60 -19.56 -6.41
CA GLN A 255 4.42 -20.97 -6.02
C GLN A 255 3.39 -21.70 -6.88
N ALA A 256 2.68 -20.99 -7.77
CA ALA A 256 1.64 -21.56 -8.61
C ALA A 256 2.20 -22.61 -9.57
N GLU A 257 1.50 -23.74 -9.71
CA GLU A 257 1.88 -24.80 -10.67
C GLU A 257 1.44 -24.48 -12.09
N HIS A 258 0.28 -23.83 -12.22
CA HIS A 258 -0.32 -23.47 -13.50
C HIS A 258 -0.03 -22.01 -13.85
N THR A 259 0.07 -21.72 -15.15
CA THR A 259 0.16 -20.36 -15.65
C THR A 259 -1.05 -19.55 -15.16
N SER A 260 -0.77 -18.54 -14.34
CA SER A 260 -1.73 -17.68 -13.69
C SER A 260 -1.36 -16.23 -13.95
N MET A 261 -2.32 -15.32 -13.80
CA MET A 261 -2.13 -13.90 -14.03
C MET A 261 -2.52 -13.12 -12.78
N LEU A 262 -1.63 -12.25 -12.33
CA LEU A 262 -1.92 -11.19 -11.38
C LEU A 262 -2.10 -9.90 -12.18
N ILE A 263 -3.17 -9.17 -11.92
CA ILE A 263 -3.47 -7.88 -12.53
C ILE A 263 -3.66 -6.91 -11.37
N ASP A 264 -2.73 -5.97 -11.23
CA ASP A 264 -2.89 -4.80 -10.38
C ASP A 264 -3.47 -3.67 -11.23
N VAL A 265 -4.62 -3.15 -10.82
CA VAL A 265 -5.38 -2.14 -11.57
C VAL A 265 -5.48 -0.90 -10.71
N GLY A 266 -4.62 0.07 -10.99
CA GLY A 266 -4.70 1.42 -10.44
C GLY A 266 -4.57 2.48 -11.53
N THR A 267 -3.95 3.61 -11.19
CA THR A 267 -3.58 4.66 -12.17
C THR A 267 -2.73 4.08 -13.33
N ASN A 268 -1.88 3.10 -13.01
CA ASN A 268 -1.22 2.22 -13.96
C ASN A 268 -1.88 0.84 -13.91
N ALA A 269 -1.76 0.08 -15.00
CA ALA A 269 -2.05 -1.35 -14.96
C ALA A 269 -0.74 -2.11 -15.02
N GLU A 270 -0.53 -2.93 -14.00
CA GLU A 270 0.59 -3.84 -13.91
C GLU A 270 0.09 -5.29 -13.99
N VAL A 271 0.64 -6.03 -14.95
CA VAL A 271 0.25 -7.41 -15.20
C VAL A 271 1.46 -8.30 -15.01
N VAL A 272 1.31 -9.33 -14.19
CA VAL A 272 2.30 -10.41 -14.02
C VAL A 272 1.67 -11.71 -14.49
N LEU A 273 2.29 -12.38 -15.46
CA LEU A 273 1.87 -13.66 -16.01
C LEU A 273 2.96 -14.70 -15.75
N GLY A 274 2.59 -15.86 -15.23
CA GLY A 274 3.51 -16.97 -15.10
C GLY A 274 3.14 -17.97 -14.02
N ASN A 275 4.17 -18.62 -13.48
CA ASN A 275 4.08 -19.67 -12.47
C ASN A 275 5.42 -19.80 -11.72
N ARG A 276 5.59 -20.85 -10.91
CA ARG A 276 6.84 -21.09 -10.15
C ARG A 276 8.12 -21.27 -10.98
N GLU A 277 8.02 -21.52 -12.28
CA GLU A 277 9.16 -21.74 -13.17
C GLU A 277 9.56 -20.47 -13.94
N TRP A 278 8.62 -19.57 -14.20
CA TRP A 278 8.86 -18.33 -14.93
C TRP A 278 7.81 -17.27 -14.60
N LEU A 279 8.22 -16.01 -14.54
CA LEU A 279 7.33 -14.85 -14.41
C LEU A 279 7.72 -13.81 -15.45
N ILE A 280 6.73 -13.24 -16.13
CA ILE A 280 6.86 -12.09 -17.02
C ILE A 280 5.95 -11.01 -16.48
N ALA A 281 6.43 -9.77 -16.44
CA ALA A 281 5.58 -8.64 -16.10
C ALA A 281 5.67 -7.53 -17.14
N CYS A 282 4.60 -6.78 -17.24
CA CYS A 282 4.54 -5.51 -17.94
C CYS A 282 3.77 -4.50 -17.11
N ALA A 283 4.15 -3.23 -17.26
CA ALA A 283 3.42 -2.10 -16.73
C ALA A 283 3.02 -1.21 -17.90
N GLY A 284 1.79 -0.69 -17.87
CA GLY A 284 1.24 0.19 -18.88
C GLY A 284 0.38 1.26 -18.24
N ALA A 285 0.25 2.40 -18.92
CA ALA A 285 -0.73 3.40 -18.53
C ALA A 285 -2.13 2.86 -18.83
N ALA A 286 -2.92 2.61 -17.79
CA ALA A 286 -4.35 2.33 -17.91
C ALA A 286 -5.18 3.61 -17.87
N GLY A 287 -4.69 4.65 -17.19
CA GLY A 287 -5.44 5.87 -16.92
C GLY A 287 -6.42 5.65 -15.75
N PRO A 288 -6.84 6.73 -15.06
CA PRO A 288 -7.64 6.63 -13.82
C PRO A 288 -9.12 6.32 -14.08
N ALA A 289 -9.44 5.54 -15.12
CA ALA A 289 -10.80 5.32 -15.59
C ALA A 289 -11.71 4.71 -14.51
N LEU A 290 -11.13 3.85 -13.67
CA LEU A 290 -11.81 3.18 -12.57
C LEU A 290 -11.57 3.87 -11.21
N GLU A 291 -10.72 4.89 -11.15
CA GLU A 291 -10.38 5.66 -9.95
C GLU A 291 -11.09 7.04 -9.91
N GLY A 292 -12.05 7.27 -10.80
CA GLY A 292 -12.85 8.50 -10.88
C GLY A 292 -12.22 9.66 -11.66
N GLY A 293 -11.11 9.43 -12.37
CA GLY A 293 -10.39 10.50 -13.08
C GLY A 293 -10.78 10.71 -14.54
N VAL A 294 -11.69 9.89 -15.09
CA VAL A 294 -12.01 9.89 -16.53
C VAL A 294 -13.49 10.16 -16.80
N ALA A 295 -14.39 9.50 -16.07
CA ALA A 295 -15.81 9.76 -16.19
C ALA A 295 -16.20 11.01 -15.38
N LYS A 296 -17.04 11.89 -15.94
CA LYS A 296 -17.42 13.16 -15.29
C LYS A 296 -18.09 12.96 -13.92
N MET A 297 -18.91 11.91 -13.80
CA MET A 297 -19.53 11.49 -12.53
C MET A 297 -18.81 10.28 -11.92
N GLY A 298 -17.65 9.91 -12.45
CA GLY A 298 -16.77 8.92 -11.87
C GLY A 298 -16.20 9.44 -10.56
N MET A 299 -16.17 8.59 -9.54
CA MET A 299 -15.57 8.91 -8.25
C MET A 299 -14.88 7.68 -7.68
N ARG A 300 -14.09 7.86 -6.62
CA ARG A 300 -13.56 6.73 -5.87
C ARG A 300 -14.65 6.07 -5.04
N ALA A 301 -14.44 4.81 -4.67
CA ALA A 301 -15.31 4.13 -3.72
C ALA A 301 -15.36 4.92 -2.40
N GLY A 302 -16.57 5.25 -1.96
CA GLY A 302 -16.86 6.03 -0.77
C GLY A 302 -18.37 6.24 -0.64
N ALA A 303 -18.83 6.75 0.50
CA ALA A 303 -20.25 6.95 0.79
C ALA A 303 -20.99 7.63 -0.37
N GLY A 304 -22.06 7.01 -0.85
CA GLY A 304 -22.88 7.51 -1.96
C GLY A 304 -22.33 7.25 -3.36
N ALA A 305 -21.18 6.59 -3.49
CA ALA A 305 -20.75 6.07 -4.78
C ALA A 305 -21.61 4.86 -5.17
N VAL A 306 -22.11 4.86 -6.40
CA VAL A 306 -22.76 3.68 -7.00
C VAL A 306 -21.72 2.58 -7.20
N GLU A 307 -21.87 1.46 -6.49
CA GLU A 307 -20.94 0.32 -6.52
C GLU A 307 -21.44 -0.88 -7.31
N HIS A 308 -22.76 -1.02 -7.46
CA HIS A 308 -23.39 -2.06 -8.26
C HIS A 308 -24.53 -1.52 -9.10
N VAL A 309 -24.60 -2.02 -10.33
CA VAL A 309 -25.66 -1.72 -11.28
C VAL A 309 -26.16 -3.02 -11.90
N LYS A 310 -27.47 -3.17 -12.03
CA LYS A 310 -28.09 -4.31 -12.70
C LYS A 310 -29.32 -3.89 -13.48
N ILE A 311 -29.43 -4.36 -14.72
CA ILE A 311 -30.64 -4.21 -15.52
C ILE A 311 -31.39 -5.53 -15.48
N ASP A 312 -32.62 -5.49 -14.96
CA ASP A 312 -33.51 -6.65 -15.01
C ASP A 312 -34.05 -6.81 -16.44
N HIS A 313 -33.61 -7.84 -17.17
CA HIS A 313 -33.98 -8.02 -18.58
C HIS A 313 -35.43 -8.49 -18.79
N ASP A 314 -36.11 -8.91 -17.73
CA ASP A 314 -37.52 -9.31 -17.79
C ASP A 314 -38.42 -8.10 -17.50
N SER A 315 -38.12 -7.33 -16.46
CA SER A 315 -38.94 -6.17 -16.07
C SER A 315 -38.46 -4.82 -16.62
N TRP A 316 -37.28 -4.78 -17.25
CA TRP A 316 -36.58 -3.57 -17.68
C TRP A 316 -36.48 -2.51 -16.58
N GLN A 317 -36.03 -2.93 -15.39
CA GLN A 317 -35.79 -2.05 -14.24
C GLN A 317 -34.30 -1.92 -13.96
N LEU A 318 -33.84 -0.70 -13.75
CA LEU A 318 -32.48 -0.41 -13.28
C LEU A 318 -32.42 -0.54 -11.76
N LYS A 319 -31.56 -1.43 -11.27
CA LYS A 319 -31.29 -1.62 -9.85
C LYS A 319 -29.89 -1.09 -9.56
N VAL A 320 -29.79 -0.21 -8.58
CA VAL A 320 -28.53 0.45 -8.21
C VAL A 320 -28.31 0.29 -6.71
N GLN A 321 -27.06 0.03 -6.31
CA GLN A 321 -26.64 0.02 -4.91
C GLN A 321 -25.53 1.05 -4.71
N THR A 322 -25.64 1.83 -3.63
CA THR A 322 -24.61 2.77 -3.21
C THR A 322 -23.89 2.30 -1.96
N ILE A 323 -22.61 2.65 -1.85
CA ILE A 323 -21.83 2.45 -0.63
C ILE A 323 -22.49 3.23 0.52
N ASP A 324 -22.60 2.59 1.68
CA ASP A 324 -23.28 3.06 2.89
C ASP A 324 -24.81 3.29 2.74
N ASN A 325 -25.41 2.89 1.60
CA ASN A 325 -26.83 3.09 1.30
C ASN A 325 -27.31 4.54 1.46
N VAL A 326 -26.46 5.52 1.14
CA VAL A 326 -26.81 6.95 1.12
C VAL A 326 -27.10 7.42 -0.32
N PRO A 327 -27.78 8.57 -0.53
CA PRO A 327 -28.08 9.09 -1.86
C PRO A 327 -26.85 9.17 -2.77
N ALA A 328 -27.04 8.83 -4.05
CA ALA A 328 -25.94 8.67 -4.98
C ALA A 328 -25.31 10.02 -5.36
N VAL A 329 -23.99 10.13 -5.27
CA VAL A 329 -23.24 11.35 -5.64
C VAL A 329 -22.28 11.15 -6.81
N GLY A 330 -22.16 9.91 -7.30
CA GLY A 330 -21.33 9.52 -8.43
C GLY A 330 -21.26 8.00 -8.59
N ILE A 331 -20.36 7.53 -9.44
CA ILE A 331 -20.20 6.09 -9.76
C ILE A 331 -18.75 5.69 -9.49
N CYS A 332 -18.51 4.63 -8.71
CA CYS A 332 -17.16 4.11 -8.51
C CYS A 332 -16.77 3.08 -9.58
N GLY A 333 -15.49 2.68 -9.62
CA GLY A 333 -14.96 1.78 -10.64
C GLY A 333 -15.75 0.48 -10.82
N SER A 334 -16.17 -0.17 -9.73
CA SER A 334 -17.02 -1.37 -9.78
C SER A 334 -18.38 -1.08 -10.41
N GLY A 335 -19.02 0.03 -10.02
CA GLY A 335 -20.32 0.45 -10.57
C GLY A 335 -20.23 0.82 -12.05
N LEU A 336 -19.12 1.42 -12.49
CA LEU A 336 -18.87 1.71 -13.90
C LEU A 336 -18.71 0.43 -14.72
N ILE A 337 -17.98 -0.56 -14.21
CA ILE A 337 -17.82 -1.88 -14.87
C ILE A 337 -19.19 -2.57 -15.00
N ASP A 338 -19.94 -2.66 -13.91
CA ASP A 338 -21.28 -3.25 -13.89
C ASP A 338 -22.20 -2.53 -14.89
N LEU A 339 -22.23 -1.19 -14.85
CA LEU A 339 -23.06 -0.38 -15.73
C LEU A 339 -22.74 -0.63 -17.21
N VAL A 340 -21.46 -0.58 -17.61
CA VAL A 340 -21.08 -0.79 -19.01
C VAL A 340 -21.39 -2.22 -19.46
N ALA A 341 -21.16 -3.22 -18.60
CA ALA A 341 -21.50 -4.61 -18.88
C ALA A 341 -23.01 -4.79 -19.10
N GLU A 342 -23.83 -4.24 -18.22
CA GLU A 342 -25.30 -4.32 -18.28
C GLU A 342 -25.85 -3.57 -19.51
N LEU A 343 -25.33 -2.38 -19.81
CA LEU A 343 -25.70 -1.63 -21.01
C LEU A 343 -25.36 -2.40 -22.29
N TYR A 344 -24.22 -3.10 -22.33
CA TYR A 344 -23.82 -3.94 -23.45
C TYR A 344 -24.70 -5.19 -23.58
N LEU A 345 -24.98 -5.90 -22.48
CA LEU A 345 -25.87 -7.06 -22.46
C LEU A 345 -27.30 -6.68 -22.87
N ALA A 346 -27.74 -5.49 -22.47
CA ALA A 346 -28.97 -4.88 -22.92
C ALA A 346 -28.90 -4.33 -24.36
N ARG A 347 -27.78 -4.40 -25.09
CA ARG A 347 -27.61 -3.83 -26.44
C ARG A 347 -27.95 -2.33 -26.54
N ILE A 348 -27.84 -1.62 -25.43
CA ILE A 348 -27.94 -0.15 -25.37
C ILE A 348 -26.61 0.46 -25.81
N VAL A 349 -25.51 -0.28 -25.62
CA VAL A 349 -24.18 0.04 -26.12
C VAL A 349 -23.72 -1.06 -27.09
N ASP A 350 -23.09 -0.67 -28.20
CA ASP A 350 -22.52 -1.62 -29.17
C ASP A 350 -21.09 -2.06 -28.81
N LEU A 351 -20.50 -2.95 -29.63
CA LEU A 351 -19.12 -3.43 -29.47
C LEU A 351 -18.03 -2.34 -29.52
N ARG A 352 -18.38 -1.14 -29.99
CA ARG A 352 -17.47 0.01 -30.08
C ARG A 352 -17.69 1.01 -28.93
N GLY A 353 -18.55 0.67 -27.95
CA GLY A 353 -18.89 1.57 -26.86
C GLY A 353 -19.88 2.67 -27.26
N LYS A 354 -20.63 2.54 -28.37
CA LYS A 354 -21.56 3.58 -28.83
C LYS A 354 -23.00 3.32 -28.42
N PHE A 355 -23.64 4.33 -27.83
CA PHE A 355 -25.05 4.31 -27.45
C PHE A 355 -25.98 4.19 -28.66
N GLN A 356 -26.89 3.22 -28.59
CA GLN A 356 -27.89 2.89 -29.61
C GLN A 356 -29.30 3.23 -29.11
N ASP A 357 -30.05 4.04 -29.86
CA ASP A 357 -31.43 4.39 -29.47
C ASP A 357 -32.40 3.25 -29.78
N GLU A 358 -32.23 2.63 -30.96
CA GLU A 358 -33.08 1.56 -31.45
C GLU A 358 -32.24 0.55 -32.25
N PHE A 359 -32.60 -0.72 -32.16
CA PHE A 359 -32.02 -1.79 -32.99
C PHE A 359 -33.10 -2.76 -33.48
N THR A 360 -32.80 -3.48 -34.55
CA THR A 360 -33.74 -4.45 -35.15
C THR A 360 -34.08 -5.56 -34.16
N GLY A 361 -35.38 -5.72 -33.85
CA GLY A 361 -35.87 -6.74 -32.93
C GLY A 361 -35.95 -6.29 -31.46
N GLN A 362 -35.75 -5.00 -31.16
CA GLN A 362 -35.87 -4.44 -29.81
C GLN A 362 -37.32 -4.54 -29.29
N PRO A 363 -37.57 -5.21 -28.14
CA PRO A 363 -38.87 -5.28 -27.50
C PRO A 363 -39.44 -3.90 -27.14
N PRO A 364 -40.78 -3.71 -27.12
CA PRO A 364 -41.39 -2.43 -26.77
C PRO A 364 -41.04 -1.92 -25.37
N GLU A 365 -40.98 -2.83 -24.39
CA GLU A 365 -40.65 -2.51 -22.99
C GLU A 365 -39.21 -2.03 -22.86
N GLN A 366 -38.27 -2.71 -23.53
CA GLN A 366 -36.90 -2.26 -23.64
C GLN A 366 -36.79 -0.88 -24.28
N ARG A 367 -37.54 -0.63 -25.35
CA ARG A 367 -37.52 0.67 -26.03
C ARG A 367 -38.03 1.78 -25.13
N ALA A 368 -39.04 1.50 -24.31
CA ALA A 368 -39.53 2.46 -23.31
C ALA A 368 -38.45 2.75 -22.27
N PHE A 369 -37.80 1.73 -21.73
CA PHE A 369 -36.68 1.86 -20.80
C PHE A 369 -35.52 2.69 -21.37
N VAL A 370 -35.11 2.42 -22.61
CA VAL A 370 -34.05 3.19 -23.28
C VAL A 370 -34.46 4.66 -23.44
N ARG A 371 -35.71 4.95 -23.83
CA ARG A 371 -36.18 6.34 -23.97
C ARG A 371 -36.26 7.10 -22.66
N GLU A 372 -36.45 6.40 -21.55
CA GLU A 372 -36.48 6.99 -20.21
C GLU A 372 -35.08 7.34 -19.71
N HIS A 373 -34.09 6.48 -19.98
CA HIS A 373 -32.74 6.63 -19.41
C HIS A 373 -31.72 7.25 -20.38
N LEU A 374 -31.86 7.05 -21.69
CA LEU A 374 -30.93 7.57 -22.69
C LEU A 374 -31.42 8.93 -23.21
N VAL A 375 -30.67 9.98 -22.88
CA VAL A 375 -30.98 11.37 -23.21
C VAL A 375 -29.89 12.01 -24.06
N ASP A 376 -30.24 13.06 -24.79
CA ASP A 376 -29.29 13.93 -25.49
C ASP A 376 -29.08 15.21 -24.67
N LEU A 377 -27.86 15.41 -24.18
CA LEU A 377 -27.43 16.57 -23.43
C LEU A 377 -26.44 17.38 -24.27
N ALA A 378 -26.92 18.48 -24.85
CA ALA A 378 -26.11 19.41 -25.65
C ALA A 378 -25.37 18.75 -26.84
N GLY A 379 -25.98 17.76 -27.49
CA GLY A 379 -25.40 17.04 -28.63
C GLY A 379 -24.56 15.81 -28.24
N GLU A 380 -24.59 15.43 -26.96
CA GLU A 380 -23.93 14.24 -26.44
C GLU A 380 -24.97 13.30 -25.82
N LYS A 381 -24.91 12.02 -26.19
CA LYS A 381 -25.75 11.00 -25.55
C LYS A 381 -25.26 10.73 -24.13
N ALA A 382 -26.20 10.62 -23.19
CA ALA A 382 -25.94 10.25 -21.82
C ALA A 382 -27.00 9.29 -21.28
N PHE A 383 -26.58 8.30 -20.52
CA PHE A 383 -27.45 7.39 -19.82
C PHE A 383 -27.63 7.85 -18.37
N ILE A 384 -28.88 8.07 -17.96
CA ILE A 384 -29.25 8.42 -16.59
C ILE A 384 -29.18 7.17 -15.73
N VAL A 385 -28.29 7.19 -14.72
CA VAL A 385 -28.16 6.10 -13.74
C VAL A 385 -29.03 6.40 -12.53
N ILE A 386 -29.00 7.65 -12.04
CA ILE A 386 -29.85 8.14 -10.95
C ILE A 386 -30.45 9.48 -11.39
N PRO A 387 -31.79 9.63 -11.36
CA PRO A 387 -32.44 10.88 -11.72
C PRO A 387 -32.17 11.99 -10.70
N LEU A 388 -32.45 13.23 -11.07
CA LEU A 388 -32.16 14.40 -10.22
C LEU A 388 -32.89 14.33 -8.87
N GLU A 389 -34.12 13.78 -8.83
CA GLU A 389 -34.90 13.72 -7.59
C GLU A 389 -34.33 12.74 -6.54
N GLU A 390 -33.51 11.78 -6.98
CA GLU A 390 -32.93 10.72 -6.13
C GLU A 390 -31.42 10.92 -5.90
N SER A 391 -30.83 11.91 -6.56
CA SER A 391 -29.41 12.24 -6.46
C SER A 391 -29.09 12.89 -5.11
N GLY A 392 -27.91 12.58 -4.58
CA GLY A 392 -27.30 13.29 -3.45
C GLY A 392 -26.66 14.63 -3.84
N THR A 393 -26.74 15.03 -5.11
CA THR A 393 -26.16 16.26 -5.65
C THR A 393 -27.21 17.08 -6.40
N ASP A 394 -26.88 18.33 -6.77
CA ASP A 394 -27.74 19.20 -7.59
C ASP A 394 -27.76 18.80 -9.09
N ALA A 395 -27.33 17.58 -9.43
CA ALA A 395 -27.29 17.04 -10.79
C ALA A 395 -27.67 15.55 -10.79
N PRO A 396 -28.27 15.03 -11.88
CA PRO A 396 -28.44 13.59 -12.03
C PRO A 396 -27.08 12.88 -12.13
N VAL A 397 -27.02 11.61 -11.73
CA VAL A 397 -25.84 10.76 -11.94
C VAL A 397 -25.96 10.13 -13.32
N LEU A 398 -24.99 10.42 -14.19
CA LEU A 398 -25.02 10.09 -15.61
C LEU A 398 -23.75 9.36 -16.03
N LEU A 399 -23.86 8.54 -17.08
CA LEU A 399 -22.73 8.05 -17.88
C LEU A 399 -22.84 8.63 -19.29
N THR A 400 -21.90 9.49 -19.70
CA THR A 400 -21.93 10.10 -21.02
C THR A 400 -21.20 9.28 -22.09
N GLN A 401 -21.40 9.61 -23.37
CA GLN A 401 -20.68 8.96 -24.46
C GLN A 401 -19.16 9.23 -24.39
N ILE A 402 -18.74 10.41 -23.93
CA ILE A 402 -17.32 10.73 -23.69
C ILE A 402 -16.75 9.86 -22.57
N ASP A 403 -17.51 9.67 -21.48
CA ASP A 403 -17.10 8.80 -20.38
C ASP A 403 -16.88 7.37 -20.88
N LEU A 404 -17.83 6.83 -21.67
CA LEU A 404 -17.75 5.52 -22.30
C LEU A 404 -16.57 5.41 -23.27
N ASP A 405 -16.36 6.41 -24.13
CA ASP A 405 -15.25 6.44 -25.08
C ASP A 405 -13.89 6.41 -24.40
N ALA A 406 -13.80 6.97 -23.19
CA ALA A 406 -12.58 7.04 -22.44
C ALA A 406 -12.36 5.78 -21.57
N MET A 407 -13.42 5.11 -21.12
CA MET A 407 -13.34 3.79 -20.49
C MET A 407 -12.95 2.67 -21.47
N MET A 408 -13.31 2.80 -22.75
CA MET A 408 -13.02 1.79 -23.78
C MET A 408 -11.58 1.85 -24.34
N ARG A 409 -10.81 2.88 -23.96
CA ARG A 409 -9.39 3.05 -24.32
C ARG A 409 -8.52 2.42 -23.27
#